data_AF-A0A0U5GL55-F1
#
_entry.id   AF-A0A0U5GL55-F1
#
_cell.length_a   1.000
_cell.length_b   1.000
_cell.length_c   1.000
_cell.angle_alpha   90.00
_cell.angle_beta   90.00
_cell.angle_gamma   90.00
#
_symmetry.space_group_name_H-M   'P 1'
#
loop_
_entity.id
_entity.type
_entity.pdbx_description
1 polymer ?
#
loop_
_entity_poly.entity_id
_entity_poly.type
_entity_poly.pdbx_seq_one_letter_code
_entity_poly.pdbx_strand_id
1 'polypeptide(L)'
;MPVCHAGHRVFRSLLAGLSGLTVAAFILFNMDISSITLFQGAYYTPSPKDTTSSSSSDPDTNADRTLGSKRCRYLPGANDTLVIIRTGATALRTRLPVHFQTTLQCIPHYVILSDMEEEFQGHRIHDVLSGISPEMQASAPEFAFYREVHRNQHRVSEFIGENTNAVNASAFHRKAWDLDKWKFLPSAQRAFEARPDAKWFVFIEDDTFLVWSNLLGWLGRLDWREPYFLGLPVTMEDQLFAYGGSGWVLSRAAIQRITEHIAFVADHYEDFTNRSAYGDLVLGHVAEQSGLLLTGAWPLIQRERPSTMEYTEDVLCYPVVTFHHVEAIEVQAIWNLEQEMIATATKHEVPAPLLHSDVFNRLIYPHLAARIGDWDNFSDGEEMVLNVDEGFEECKRHCQEDPECVQLRATSRKCTLAHAITLGWMSDEEMNSTSGWMMDRIAELNANVSCGGGKWDFDTVNG
;
A
#
# COMPACT_ATOMS: atom_id res chain seq x y z
N MET A 1 -27.70 -31.26 26.85
CA MET A 1 -27.45 -29.81 26.65
C MET A 1 -26.82 -29.66 25.29
N PRO A 2 -27.35 -28.79 24.43
CA PRO A 2 -27.34 -29.00 22.99
C PRO A 2 -26.09 -28.43 22.32
N VAL A 3 -25.74 -29.14 21.25
CA VAL A 3 -24.66 -28.92 20.29
C VAL A 3 -25.15 -27.92 19.24
N CYS A 4 -24.37 -26.87 18.96
CA CYS A 4 -24.62 -25.98 17.82
C CYS A 4 -23.71 -26.36 16.64
N HIS A 5 -24.34 -26.54 15.49
CA HIS A 5 -23.79 -27.00 14.22
C HIS A 5 -22.98 -25.91 13.51
N ALA A 6 -21.75 -26.24 13.12
CA ALA A 6 -21.04 -25.61 12.01
C ALA A 6 -21.25 -26.50 10.75
N GLY A 7 -21.90 -25.95 9.73
CA GLY A 7 -22.21 -26.65 8.48
C GLY A 7 -21.07 -26.56 7.48
N HIS A 8 -20.28 -27.62 7.37
CA HIS A 8 -19.44 -27.90 6.19
C HIS A 8 -20.31 -28.37 5.02
N ARG A 9 -20.03 -27.91 3.79
CA ARG A 9 -20.34 -28.66 2.56
C ARG A 9 -19.20 -28.59 1.56
N VAL A 10 -18.65 -29.77 1.29
CA VAL A 10 -17.61 -30.07 0.32
C VAL A 10 -18.07 -31.30 -0.50
N PHE A 11 -18.32 -31.06 -1.80
CA PHE A 11 -18.00 -31.87 -2.99
C PHE A 11 -18.88 -33.01 -3.60
N ARG A 12 -18.88 -32.96 -4.96
CA ARG A 12 -18.96 -33.99 -6.05
C ARG A 12 -20.35 -34.42 -6.58
N SER A 13 -20.59 -34.67 -7.88
CA SER A 13 -19.89 -34.48 -9.18
C SER A 13 -20.78 -35.06 -10.34
N LEU A 14 -20.43 -34.75 -11.60
CA LEU A 14 -20.52 -35.54 -12.86
C LEU A 14 -21.49 -35.13 -14.01
N LEU A 15 -20.86 -34.51 -15.03
CA LEU A 15 -20.82 -34.83 -16.49
C LEU A 15 -22.06 -34.76 -17.42
N ALA A 16 -21.99 -33.81 -18.35
CA ALA A 16 -22.01 -33.93 -19.83
C ALA A 16 -21.72 -32.52 -20.40
N GLY A 17 -20.95 -32.21 -21.45
CA GLY A 17 -20.31 -32.94 -22.53
C GLY A 17 -20.27 -32.00 -23.76
N LEU A 18 -19.11 -31.37 -24.03
CA LEU A 18 -18.61 -30.84 -25.32
C LEU A 18 -19.48 -29.90 -26.20
N SER A 19 -19.19 -28.60 -26.14
CA SER A 19 -19.01 -27.64 -27.26
C SER A 19 -18.44 -26.36 -26.61
N GLY A 20 -17.22 -25.90 -26.84
CA GLY A 20 -16.67 -25.45 -28.11
C GLY A 20 -16.45 -23.93 -28.01
N LEU A 21 -15.19 -23.52 -27.80
CA LEU A 21 -14.57 -22.23 -28.14
C LEU A 21 -14.94 -20.94 -27.34
N THR A 22 -13.87 -20.34 -26.80
CA THR A 22 -13.61 -18.89 -26.62
C THR A 22 -14.56 -18.04 -25.78
N VAL A 23 -14.17 -17.75 -24.52
CA VAL A 23 -14.00 -16.38 -23.99
C VAL A 23 -12.99 -16.46 -22.83
N ALA A 24 -11.73 -16.14 -23.11
CA ALA A 24 -10.75 -15.77 -22.10
C ALA A 24 -10.29 -14.37 -22.48
N ALA A 25 -10.92 -13.33 -21.92
CA ALA A 25 -10.47 -11.96 -22.07
C ALA A 25 -11.16 -11.01 -21.06
N PHE A 26 -10.34 -10.14 -20.47
CA PHE A 26 -10.66 -8.86 -19.83
C PHE A 26 -11.21 -8.85 -18.40
N ILE A 27 -10.27 -8.89 -17.43
CA ILE A 27 -10.28 -7.91 -16.34
C ILE A 27 -9.01 -7.07 -16.52
N LEU A 28 -9.07 -6.13 -17.47
CA LEU A 28 -8.17 -4.99 -17.51
C LEU A 28 -8.91 -3.86 -16.78
N PHE A 29 -8.34 -3.38 -15.69
CA PHE A 29 -8.70 -2.08 -15.13
C PHE A 29 -8.39 -1.02 -16.20
N ASN A 30 -9.43 -0.53 -16.86
CA ASN A 30 -9.39 0.78 -17.50
C ASN A 30 -9.49 1.82 -16.38
N MET A 31 -8.34 2.29 -15.89
CA MET A 31 -8.26 3.64 -15.37
C MET A 31 -8.18 4.55 -16.59
N ASP A 32 -9.32 5.15 -16.95
CA ASP A 32 -9.36 6.22 -17.95
C ASP A 32 -8.75 7.47 -17.32
N ILE A 33 -7.43 7.63 -17.43
CA ILE A 33 -6.73 8.87 -17.04
C ILE A 33 -6.93 9.89 -18.16
N SER A 34 -8.18 10.30 -18.33
CA SER A 34 -8.60 11.36 -19.24
C SER A 34 -9.17 12.54 -18.45
N SER A 35 -8.49 12.95 -17.37
CA SER A 35 -8.70 14.23 -16.68
C SER A 35 -7.53 14.57 -15.73
N ILE A 36 -6.33 14.75 -16.29
CA ILE A 36 -5.33 15.64 -15.67
C ILE A 36 -5.36 16.94 -16.45
N THR A 37 -6.44 17.69 -16.28
CA THR A 37 -6.38 19.13 -16.39
C THR A 37 -5.82 19.65 -15.08
N LEU A 38 -4.77 20.47 -15.17
CA LEU A 38 -4.34 21.34 -14.08
C LEU A 38 -5.49 22.33 -13.77
N PHE A 39 -6.51 21.88 -13.05
CA PHE A 39 -7.51 22.74 -12.44
C PHE A 39 -7.09 22.99 -11.00
N GLN A 40 -6.89 24.26 -10.67
CA GLN A 40 -6.90 24.74 -9.30
C GLN A 40 -8.23 24.31 -8.69
N GLY A 41 -8.21 23.22 -7.93
CA GLY A 41 -9.35 22.81 -7.11
C GLY A 41 -9.74 23.99 -6.24
N ALA A 42 -10.95 24.50 -6.46
CA ALA A 42 -11.57 25.42 -5.54
C ALA A 42 -11.82 24.64 -4.25
N TYR A 43 -10.89 24.77 -3.31
CA TYR A 43 -11.05 24.28 -1.95
C TYR A 43 -12.38 24.80 -1.40
N TYR A 44 -13.23 23.88 -0.94
CA TYR A 44 -14.38 24.24 -0.13
C TYR A 44 -13.85 24.83 1.17
N THR A 45 -13.83 26.16 1.22
CA THR A 45 -13.55 26.90 2.45
C THR A 45 -14.80 26.82 3.32
N PRO A 46 -14.72 26.33 4.58
CA PRO A 46 -15.85 26.45 5.48
C PRO A 46 -16.14 27.93 5.66
N SER A 47 -17.40 28.32 5.46
CA SER A 47 -17.86 29.67 5.79
C SER A 47 -17.53 29.95 7.27
N PRO A 48 -16.80 31.03 7.60
CA PRO A 48 -16.43 31.32 8.97
C PRO A 48 -17.70 31.66 9.75
N LYS A 49 -18.12 30.77 10.64
CA LYS A 49 -18.93 31.19 11.77
C LYS A 49 -18.01 32.07 12.62
N ASP A 50 -18.37 33.34 12.75
CA ASP A 50 -17.76 34.28 13.68
C ASP A 50 -17.69 33.65 15.08
N THR A 51 -16.54 33.11 15.42
CA THR A 51 -16.12 32.86 16.78
C THR A 51 -14.71 33.39 16.86
N THR A 52 -14.60 34.57 17.45
CA THR A 52 -13.34 35.21 17.82
C THR A 52 -12.60 34.31 18.81
N SER A 53 -11.79 33.38 18.30
CA SER A 53 -10.74 32.71 19.08
C SER A 53 -9.39 33.17 18.55
N SER A 54 -8.69 33.96 19.37
CA SER A 54 -7.32 34.39 19.20
C SER A 54 -6.41 33.23 18.79
N SER A 55 -5.72 33.38 17.66
CA SER A 55 -4.65 32.49 17.22
C SER A 55 -3.44 32.63 18.16
N SER A 56 -3.33 31.76 19.16
CA SER A 56 -2.06 31.46 19.80
C SER A 56 -1.37 30.34 19.01
N SER A 57 -0.35 30.69 18.24
CA SER A 57 0.63 29.72 17.74
C SER A 57 1.37 29.13 18.94
N ASP A 58 0.96 27.94 19.38
CA ASP A 58 1.50 27.33 20.59
C ASP A 58 2.89 26.74 20.30
N PRO A 59 3.98 27.24 20.92
CA PRO A 59 5.34 26.76 20.67
C PRO A 59 5.55 25.29 21.10
N ASP A 60 4.65 24.72 21.89
CA ASP A 60 4.74 23.34 22.40
C ASP A 60 4.58 22.26 21.31
N THR A 61 3.74 22.46 20.29
CA THR A 61 3.51 21.43 19.25
C THR A 61 4.73 21.21 18.35
N ASN A 62 5.49 22.27 18.05
CA ASN A 62 6.73 22.13 17.27
C ASN A 62 7.85 21.48 18.09
N ALA A 63 7.95 21.79 19.38
CA ALA A 63 8.93 21.18 20.27
C ALA A 63 8.68 19.67 20.43
N ASP A 64 7.42 19.27 20.56
CA ASP A 64 7.02 17.87 20.73
C ASP A 64 7.24 17.04 19.46
N ARG A 65 6.93 17.58 18.27
CA ARG A 65 7.26 16.94 16.98
C ARG A 65 8.76 16.73 16.79
N THR A 66 9.56 17.73 17.17
CA THR A 66 11.03 17.63 17.10
C THR A 66 11.59 16.60 18.09
N LEU A 67 10.91 16.42 19.23
CA LEU A 67 11.25 15.42 20.23
C LEU A 67 10.85 14.00 19.78
N GLY A 68 9.66 13.84 19.18
CA GLY A 68 9.18 12.60 18.56
C GLY A 68 10.14 12.09 17.47
N SER A 69 10.51 12.96 16.51
CA SER A 69 11.45 12.64 15.43
C SER A 69 12.83 12.22 15.95
N LYS A 70 13.30 12.82 17.04
CA LYS A 70 14.55 12.38 17.69
C LYS A 70 14.40 11.02 18.37
N ARG A 71 13.25 10.71 18.99
CA ARG A 71 13.03 9.44 19.71
C ARG A 71 12.86 8.27 18.76
N CYS A 72 12.11 8.44 17.68
CA CYS A 72 11.79 7.34 16.77
C CYS A 72 13.03 6.71 16.11
N ARG A 73 14.11 7.50 15.93
CA ARG A 73 15.39 7.02 15.39
C ARG A 73 16.11 6.01 16.28
N TYR A 74 15.81 6.01 17.57
CA TYR A 74 16.47 5.16 18.58
C TYR A 74 15.54 4.10 19.17
N LEU A 75 14.41 3.83 18.52
CA LEU A 75 13.52 2.76 18.95
C LEU A 75 14.24 1.39 18.93
N PRO A 76 13.91 0.47 19.84
CA PRO A 76 14.47 -0.87 19.83
C PRO A 76 14.31 -1.55 18.47
N GLY A 77 15.39 -2.13 17.95
CA GLY A 77 15.42 -2.74 16.62
C GLY A 77 15.82 -1.80 15.47
N ALA A 78 15.82 -0.48 15.67
CA ALA A 78 16.12 0.48 14.61
C ALA A 78 17.51 0.29 13.97
N ASN A 79 18.52 -0.06 14.77
CA ASN A 79 19.88 -0.31 14.27
C ASN A 79 20.04 -1.68 13.58
N ASP A 80 19.10 -2.59 13.81
CA ASP A 80 19.13 -3.95 13.28
C ASP A 80 18.34 -4.08 11.96
N THR A 81 17.67 -3.02 11.50
CA THR A 81 16.78 -3.05 10.34
C THR A 81 17.33 -2.15 9.23
N LEU A 82 17.39 -2.70 8.01
CA LEU A 82 17.65 -1.93 6.79
C LEU A 82 16.33 -1.73 6.04
N VAL A 83 16.02 -0.48 5.67
CA VAL A 83 14.90 -0.17 4.78
C VAL A 83 15.40 0.09 3.37
N ILE A 84 14.76 -0.53 2.38
CA ILE A 84 15.06 -0.42 0.97
C ILE A 84 13.88 0.28 0.32
N ILE A 85 14.11 1.49 -0.17
CA ILE A 85 13.11 2.23 -0.95
C ILE A 85 13.40 1.98 -2.42
N ARG A 86 12.46 1.37 -3.12
CA ARG A 86 12.50 1.21 -4.58
C ARG A 86 11.74 2.34 -5.24
N THR A 87 12.32 2.88 -6.30
CA THR A 87 11.77 3.99 -7.08
C THR A 87 12.15 3.85 -8.55
N GLY A 88 11.62 4.70 -9.42
CA GLY A 88 12.19 4.97 -10.75
C GLY A 88 12.79 6.36 -10.86
N ALA A 89 13.73 6.57 -11.78
CA ALA A 89 14.34 7.87 -12.07
C ALA A 89 13.30 8.93 -12.46
N THR A 90 12.19 8.48 -13.05
CA THR A 90 11.08 9.32 -13.51
C THR A 90 10.03 9.61 -12.43
N ALA A 91 10.05 8.89 -11.30
CA ALA A 91 9.07 9.03 -10.22
C ALA A 91 9.67 9.70 -8.97
N LEU A 92 10.97 9.48 -8.70
CA LEU A 92 11.58 9.86 -7.41
C LEU A 92 11.46 11.35 -7.06
N ARG A 93 11.41 12.22 -8.08
CA ARG A 93 11.37 13.69 -7.89
C ARG A 93 10.06 14.18 -7.28
N THR A 94 8.97 13.47 -7.53
CA THR A 94 7.65 13.80 -6.98
C THR A 94 7.37 13.02 -5.70
N ARG A 95 7.92 11.80 -5.59
CA ARG A 95 7.57 10.86 -4.51
C ARG A 95 8.52 10.86 -3.31
N LEU A 96 9.84 10.98 -3.50
CA LEU A 96 10.80 10.95 -2.37
C LEU A 96 10.82 12.19 -1.46
N PRO A 97 10.56 13.44 -1.92
CA PRO A 97 10.72 14.61 -1.06
C PRO A 97 9.93 14.56 0.25
N VAL A 98 8.73 13.96 0.25
CA VAL A 98 7.93 13.80 1.46
C VAL A 98 8.59 12.84 2.44
N HIS A 99 9.20 11.75 1.98
CA HIS A 99 9.87 10.78 2.84
C HIS A 99 11.13 11.37 3.50
N PHE A 100 11.90 12.22 2.80
CA PHE A 100 13.03 12.93 3.42
C PHE A 100 12.59 13.87 4.55
N GLN A 101 11.39 14.43 4.44
CA GLN A 101 10.79 15.32 5.44
C GLN A 101 9.99 14.56 6.52
N THR A 102 9.75 13.27 6.34
CA THR A 102 8.96 12.43 7.24
C THR A 102 9.71 11.12 7.52
N THR A 103 9.28 10.00 6.92
CA THR A 103 9.69 8.61 7.20
C THR A 103 11.20 8.44 7.45
N LEU A 104 12.04 9.05 6.61
CA LEU A 104 13.49 8.90 6.66
C LEU A 104 14.20 9.73 7.73
N GLN A 105 13.48 10.60 8.44
CA GLN A 105 13.99 11.19 9.68
C GLN A 105 14.13 10.13 10.78
N CYS A 106 13.17 9.20 10.86
CA CYS A 106 13.17 8.13 11.84
C CYS A 106 14.09 6.99 11.44
N ILE A 107 14.14 6.60 10.16
CA ILE A 107 14.89 5.41 9.75
C ILE A 107 16.38 5.73 9.70
N PRO A 108 17.22 5.10 10.55
CA PRO A 108 18.65 5.42 10.58
C PRO A 108 19.41 4.84 9.40
N HIS A 109 18.88 3.77 8.81
CA HIS A 109 19.59 2.89 7.89
C HIS A 109 18.68 2.55 6.71
N TYR A 110 18.98 3.15 5.56
CA TYR A 110 18.24 2.90 4.35
C TYR A 110 19.13 2.94 3.11
N VAL A 111 18.66 2.32 2.05
CA VAL A 111 19.20 2.45 0.68
C VAL A 111 18.07 2.80 -0.26
N ILE A 112 18.35 3.63 -1.26
CA ILE A 112 17.38 4.02 -2.28
C ILE A 112 17.84 3.43 -3.61
N LEU A 113 17.01 2.56 -4.18
CA LEU A 113 17.30 1.79 -5.39
C LEU A 113 16.40 2.27 -6.53
N SER A 114 17.00 2.56 -7.67
CA SER A 114 16.34 3.09 -8.85
C SER A 114 16.83 2.37 -10.12
N ASP A 115 16.32 2.79 -11.26
CA ASP A 115 16.78 2.42 -12.61
C ASP A 115 17.82 3.41 -13.17
N MET A 116 18.38 4.30 -12.35
CA MET A 116 19.47 5.22 -12.72
C MET A 116 20.22 5.68 -11.46
N GLU A 117 21.55 5.77 -11.55
CA GLU A 117 22.40 6.27 -10.44
C GLU A 117 22.42 7.80 -10.47
N GLU A 118 22.10 8.43 -9.35
CA GLU A 118 22.14 9.88 -9.22
C GLU A 118 22.24 10.34 -7.75
N GLU A 119 22.42 11.63 -7.54
CA GLU A 119 22.26 12.27 -6.23
C GLU A 119 21.03 13.19 -6.27
N PHE A 120 20.09 12.98 -5.35
CA PHE A 120 18.87 13.77 -5.25
C PHE A 120 18.67 14.27 -3.82
N GLN A 121 18.64 15.60 -3.65
CA GLN A 121 18.47 16.28 -2.35
C GLN A 121 19.46 15.81 -1.25
N GLY A 122 20.70 15.51 -1.62
CA GLY A 122 21.75 15.04 -0.69
C GLY A 122 21.66 13.55 -0.34
N HIS A 123 20.79 12.80 -1.02
CA HIS A 123 20.68 11.35 -0.90
C HIS A 123 21.21 10.68 -2.17
N ARG A 124 21.99 9.62 -1.97
CA ARG A 124 22.49 8.80 -3.07
C ARG A 124 21.41 7.82 -3.53
N ILE A 125 21.18 7.78 -4.83
CA ILE A 125 20.24 6.90 -5.51
C ILE A 125 21.06 5.91 -6.33
N HIS A 126 20.82 4.61 -6.12
CA HIS A 126 21.63 3.56 -6.73
C HIS A 126 20.94 2.92 -7.92
N ASP A 127 21.66 2.76 -9.03
CA ASP A 127 21.16 1.98 -10.16
C ASP A 127 21.23 0.48 -9.85
N VAL A 128 20.08 -0.11 -9.56
CA VAL A 128 19.97 -1.54 -9.26
C VAL A 128 20.01 -2.42 -10.51
N LEU A 129 19.71 -1.86 -11.68
CA LEU A 129 19.67 -2.57 -12.97
C LEU A 129 21.03 -2.62 -13.67
N SER A 130 21.99 -1.82 -13.20
CA SER A 130 23.38 -1.82 -13.70
C SER A 130 24.07 -3.19 -13.71
N GLY A 131 23.61 -4.13 -12.87
CA GLY A 131 24.14 -5.49 -12.77
C GLY A 131 23.52 -6.53 -13.72
N ILE A 132 22.44 -6.18 -14.43
CA ILE A 132 21.79 -7.09 -15.39
C ILE A 132 22.71 -7.32 -16.59
N SER A 133 22.75 -8.55 -17.11
CA SER A 133 23.70 -8.93 -18.16
C SER A 133 23.62 -8.03 -19.40
N PRO A 134 24.75 -7.75 -20.09
CA PRO A 134 24.74 -6.94 -21.31
C PRO A 134 23.85 -7.52 -22.42
N GLU A 135 23.70 -8.85 -22.47
CA GLU A 135 22.80 -9.53 -23.41
C GLU A 135 21.34 -9.20 -23.12
N MET A 136 20.92 -9.30 -21.86
CA MET A 136 19.56 -8.99 -21.46
C MET A 136 19.26 -7.50 -21.59
N GLN A 137 20.18 -6.63 -21.16
CA GLN A 137 20.06 -5.19 -21.37
C GLN A 137 19.94 -4.80 -22.85
N ALA A 138 20.50 -5.58 -23.77
CA ALA A 138 20.41 -5.32 -25.21
C ALA A 138 19.13 -5.89 -25.84
N SER A 139 18.67 -7.05 -25.38
CA SER A 139 17.61 -7.82 -26.04
C SER A 139 16.22 -7.65 -25.42
N ALA A 140 16.10 -7.47 -24.10
CA ALA A 140 14.81 -7.32 -23.44
C ALA A 140 14.16 -5.95 -23.80
N PRO A 141 12.87 -5.94 -24.16
CA PRO A 141 12.20 -4.76 -24.68
C PRO A 141 12.13 -3.61 -23.66
N GLU A 142 12.00 -3.93 -22.37
CA GLU A 142 11.87 -2.93 -21.30
C GLU A 142 13.14 -2.08 -21.15
N PHE A 143 14.32 -2.64 -21.44
CA PHE A 143 15.58 -1.90 -21.42
C PHE A 143 15.69 -0.82 -22.51
N ALA A 144 14.76 -0.78 -23.48
CA ALA A 144 14.65 0.38 -24.36
C ALA A 144 14.37 1.66 -23.56
N PHE A 145 13.51 1.59 -22.53
CA PHE A 145 13.21 2.71 -21.65
C PHE A 145 14.39 3.05 -20.73
N TYR A 146 15.04 2.04 -20.15
CA TYR A 146 16.27 2.23 -19.36
C TYR A 146 17.33 3.02 -20.13
N ARG A 147 17.59 2.66 -21.40
CA ARG A 147 18.52 3.40 -22.28
C ARG A 147 18.02 4.81 -22.62
N GLU A 148 16.71 5.01 -22.73
CA GLU A 148 16.10 6.33 -22.98
C GLU A 148 16.31 7.28 -21.80
N VAL A 149 16.05 6.81 -20.58
CA VAL A 149 16.33 7.54 -19.33
C VAL A 149 17.81 7.90 -19.25
N HIS A 150 18.72 6.95 -19.48
CA HIS A 150 20.16 7.18 -19.41
C HIS A 150 20.69 8.19 -20.44
N ARG A 151 20.15 8.20 -21.67
CA ARG A 151 20.49 9.23 -22.67
C ARG A 151 20.08 10.63 -22.21
N ASN A 152 19.02 10.72 -21.40
CA ASN A 152 18.47 11.97 -20.89
C ASN A 152 18.87 12.29 -19.44
N GLN A 153 19.80 11.54 -18.82
CA GLN A 153 20.15 11.69 -17.40
C GLN A 153 20.46 13.14 -16.96
N HIS A 154 21.14 13.91 -17.81
CA HIS A 154 21.55 15.29 -17.55
C HIS A 154 20.40 16.32 -17.64
N ARG A 155 19.26 15.92 -18.19
CA ARG A 155 18.04 16.73 -18.40
C ARG A 155 16.79 15.95 -18.01
N VAL A 156 16.90 15.01 -17.07
CA VAL A 156 15.83 14.05 -16.76
C VAL A 156 14.52 14.73 -16.34
N SER A 157 14.57 15.86 -15.63
CA SER A 157 13.36 16.62 -15.27
C SER A 157 12.63 17.20 -16.49
N GLU A 158 13.37 17.66 -17.50
CA GLU A 158 12.79 18.15 -18.76
C GLU A 158 12.23 16.98 -19.57
N PHE A 159 12.97 15.89 -19.67
CA PHE A 159 12.53 14.65 -20.31
C PHE A 159 11.22 14.12 -19.72
N ILE A 160 11.06 14.13 -18.38
CA ILE A 160 9.80 13.77 -17.73
C ILE A 160 8.69 14.74 -18.14
N GLY A 161 8.93 16.06 -18.07
CA GLY A 161 7.94 17.08 -18.41
C GLY A 161 7.46 17.00 -19.87
N GLU A 162 8.35 16.69 -20.82
CA GLU A 162 8.02 16.51 -22.23
C GLU A 162 7.16 15.25 -22.48
N ASN A 163 7.34 14.20 -21.68
CA ASN A 163 6.67 12.90 -21.87
C ASN A 163 5.43 12.68 -20.98
N THR A 164 5.19 13.55 -20.00
CA THR A 164 4.03 13.49 -19.09
C THR A 164 2.91 14.44 -19.48
N ASN A 165 2.89 14.92 -20.73
CA ASN A 165 1.74 15.62 -21.29
C ASN A 165 0.55 14.67 -21.49
N ALA A 166 -0.66 15.23 -21.64
CA ALA A 166 -1.92 14.48 -21.66
C ALA A 166 -1.99 13.35 -22.71
N VAL A 167 -1.22 13.42 -23.79
CA VAL A 167 -1.25 12.41 -24.86
C VAL A 167 -0.33 11.22 -24.56
N ASN A 168 0.81 11.47 -23.93
CA ASN A 168 1.89 10.47 -23.80
C ASN A 168 2.05 9.91 -22.37
N ALA A 169 1.45 10.53 -21.36
CA ALA A 169 1.68 10.20 -19.95
C ALA A 169 1.41 8.71 -19.63
N SER A 170 0.31 8.15 -20.12
CA SER A 170 -0.06 6.75 -19.85
C SER A 170 0.95 5.76 -20.43
N ALA A 171 1.39 5.97 -21.67
CA ALA A 171 2.39 5.14 -22.33
C ALA A 171 3.77 5.29 -21.67
N PHE A 172 4.14 6.51 -21.26
CA PHE A 172 5.39 6.77 -20.54
C PHE A 172 5.42 6.07 -19.18
N HIS A 173 4.33 6.17 -18.40
CA HIS A 173 4.19 5.47 -17.13
C HIS A 173 4.20 3.95 -17.30
N ARG A 174 3.54 3.42 -18.34
CA ARG A 174 3.57 1.98 -18.64
C ARG A 174 4.99 1.48 -18.88
N LYS A 175 5.80 2.17 -19.69
CA LYS A 175 7.20 1.79 -19.94
C LYS A 175 8.04 1.76 -18.65
N ALA A 176 7.82 2.74 -17.76
CA ALA A 176 8.50 2.77 -16.46
C ALA A 176 8.08 1.59 -15.57
N TRP A 177 6.79 1.26 -15.56
CA TRP A 177 6.24 0.12 -14.83
C TRP A 177 6.72 -1.22 -15.38
N ASP A 178 6.75 -1.39 -16.70
CA ASP A 178 7.23 -2.62 -17.35
C ASP A 178 8.71 -2.89 -16.98
N LEU A 179 9.53 -1.84 -16.91
CA LEU A 179 10.94 -1.95 -16.48
C LEU A 179 11.08 -2.37 -15.01
N ASP A 180 10.11 -2.05 -14.15
CA ASP A 180 10.21 -2.24 -12.70
C ASP A 180 10.34 -3.72 -12.30
N LYS A 181 9.80 -4.64 -13.13
CA LYS A 181 9.90 -6.09 -12.91
C LYS A 181 11.34 -6.56 -12.70
N TRP A 182 12.31 -5.89 -13.32
CA TRP A 182 13.73 -6.21 -13.26
C TRP A 182 14.41 -5.81 -11.95
N LYS A 183 13.77 -5.00 -11.10
CA LYS A 183 14.41 -4.45 -9.89
C LYS A 183 14.33 -5.39 -8.69
N PHE A 184 13.37 -6.32 -8.63
CA PHE A 184 13.06 -7.10 -7.42
C PHE A 184 14.23 -7.98 -6.95
N LEU A 185 14.74 -8.87 -7.80
CA LEU A 185 15.85 -9.77 -7.42
C LEU A 185 17.16 -9.02 -7.16
N PRO A 186 17.60 -8.08 -8.03
CA PRO A 186 18.79 -7.28 -7.76
C PRO A 186 18.67 -6.44 -6.49
N SER A 187 17.46 -5.98 -6.14
CA SER A 187 17.25 -5.24 -4.89
C SER A 187 17.55 -6.10 -3.66
N ALA A 188 17.17 -7.38 -3.64
CA ALA A 188 17.49 -8.28 -2.54
C ALA A 188 19.02 -8.49 -2.40
N GLN A 189 19.73 -8.65 -3.51
CA GLN A 189 21.19 -8.78 -3.51
C GLN A 189 21.86 -7.49 -2.99
N ARG A 190 21.50 -6.33 -3.56
CA ARG A 190 22.08 -5.04 -3.13
C ARG A 190 21.76 -4.70 -1.69
N ALA A 191 20.58 -5.07 -1.19
CA ALA A 191 20.23 -4.90 0.21
C ALA A 191 21.17 -5.70 1.13
N PHE A 192 21.41 -6.97 0.81
CA PHE A 192 22.30 -7.82 1.61
C PHE A 192 23.75 -7.36 1.55
N GLU A 193 24.24 -6.95 0.38
CA GLU A 193 25.57 -6.37 0.20
C GLU A 193 25.77 -5.07 0.99
N ALA A 194 24.77 -4.20 0.99
CA ALA A 194 24.83 -2.92 1.68
C ALA A 194 24.89 -3.06 3.20
N ARG A 195 24.27 -4.10 3.76
CA ARG A 195 24.26 -4.36 5.20
C ARG A 195 24.10 -5.84 5.55
N PRO A 196 25.16 -6.65 5.40
CA PRO A 196 25.08 -8.09 5.65
C PRO A 196 24.81 -8.42 7.12
N ASP A 197 25.03 -7.46 8.03
CA ASP A 197 24.78 -7.57 9.45
C ASP A 197 23.41 -7.02 9.90
N ALA A 198 22.51 -6.62 9.01
CA ALA A 198 21.11 -6.38 9.39
C ALA A 198 20.42 -7.69 9.80
N LYS A 199 19.48 -7.60 10.74
CA LYS A 199 18.57 -8.69 11.13
C LYS A 199 17.33 -8.73 10.24
N TRP A 200 16.90 -7.56 9.75
CA TRP A 200 15.68 -7.39 8.96
C TRP A 200 15.94 -6.49 7.75
N PHE A 201 15.35 -6.87 6.62
CA PHE A 201 15.43 -6.17 5.34
C PHE A 201 14.01 -5.89 4.88
N VAL A 202 13.62 -4.61 4.90
CA VAL A 202 12.26 -4.16 4.64
C VAL A 202 12.23 -3.41 3.33
N PHE A 203 11.45 -3.89 2.36
CA PHE A 203 11.36 -3.34 1.03
C PHE A 203 10.03 -2.62 0.89
N ILE A 204 10.07 -1.35 0.47
CA ILE A 204 8.90 -0.52 0.20
C ILE A 204 9.08 0.21 -1.13
N GLU A 205 7.98 0.62 -1.75
CA GLU A 205 7.99 1.53 -2.90
C GLU A 205 7.89 2.98 -2.44
N ASP A 206 8.18 3.92 -3.34
CA ASP A 206 8.22 5.36 -3.05
C ASP A 206 6.83 6.01 -2.88
N ASP A 207 5.75 5.25 -3.09
CA ASP A 207 4.36 5.59 -2.77
C ASP A 207 3.79 4.69 -1.65
N THR A 208 4.66 4.17 -0.79
CA THR A 208 4.31 3.33 0.37
C THR A 208 4.75 4.00 1.66
N PHE A 209 3.80 4.24 2.57
CA PHE A 209 4.13 4.72 3.91
C PHE A 209 4.43 3.55 4.84
N LEU A 210 5.51 3.67 5.62
CA LEU A 210 5.92 2.69 6.63
C LEU A 210 5.79 3.31 8.02
N VAL A 211 4.90 2.76 8.84
CA VAL A 211 4.77 3.11 10.26
C VAL A 211 5.92 2.46 11.02
N TRP A 212 6.98 3.24 11.24
CA TRP A 212 8.27 2.76 11.71
C TRP A 212 8.22 2.10 13.09
N SER A 213 7.53 2.73 14.03
CA SER A 213 7.35 2.23 15.39
C SER A 213 6.62 0.89 15.44
N ASN A 214 5.57 0.73 14.63
CA ASN A 214 4.82 -0.52 14.53
C ASN A 214 5.63 -1.62 13.87
N LEU A 215 6.35 -1.31 12.78
CA LEU A 215 7.25 -2.26 12.15
C LEU A 215 8.26 -2.80 13.17
N LEU A 216 8.93 -1.94 13.92
CA LEU A 216 9.93 -2.36 14.90
C LEU A 216 9.29 -3.17 16.05
N GLY A 217 8.11 -2.75 16.52
CA GLY A 217 7.33 -3.48 17.52
C GLY A 217 6.91 -4.87 17.05
N TRP A 218 6.55 -5.01 15.76
CA TRP A 218 6.23 -6.28 15.13
C TRP A 218 7.47 -7.18 15.01
N LEU A 219 8.53 -6.68 14.38
CA LEU A 219 9.75 -7.43 14.13
C LEU A 219 10.47 -7.85 15.42
N GLY A 220 10.32 -7.07 16.50
CA GLY A 220 10.84 -7.41 17.82
C GLY A 220 10.20 -8.66 18.45
N ARG A 221 9.06 -9.14 17.92
CA ARG A 221 8.36 -10.36 18.36
C ARG A 221 8.80 -11.61 17.61
N LEU A 222 9.52 -11.45 16.50
CA LEU A 222 9.93 -12.54 15.62
C LEU A 222 11.42 -12.86 15.81
N ASP A 223 11.78 -14.13 15.63
CA ASP A 223 13.18 -14.54 15.61
C ASP A 223 13.77 -14.36 14.20
N TRP A 224 14.61 -13.34 14.01
CA TRP A 224 15.28 -13.04 12.74
C TRP A 224 16.15 -14.18 12.19
N ARG A 225 16.45 -15.20 13.01
CA ARG A 225 17.19 -16.41 12.59
C ARG A 225 16.30 -17.42 11.87
N GLU A 226 14.99 -17.29 12.01
CA GLU A 226 14.03 -18.08 11.25
C GLU A 226 13.82 -17.44 9.87
N PRO A 227 13.59 -18.24 8.81
CA PRO A 227 13.62 -17.81 7.42
C PRO A 227 12.30 -17.12 6.99
N TYR A 228 11.94 -16.04 7.67
CA TYR A 228 10.73 -15.29 7.36
C TYR A 228 10.84 -14.53 6.02
N PHE A 229 9.88 -14.80 5.14
CA PHE A 229 9.47 -13.94 4.02
C PHE A 229 8.06 -13.45 4.31
N LEU A 230 7.90 -12.17 4.67
CA LEU A 230 6.64 -11.59 5.14
C LEU A 230 6.08 -10.62 4.10
N GLY A 231 4.77 -10.66 3.86
CA GLY A 231 4.11 -9.77 2.93
C GLY A 231 2.61 -10.00 2.82
N LEU A 232 1.92 -9.15 2.07
CA LEU A 232 0.52 -9.36 1.70
C LEU A 232 0.42 -10.51 0.67
N PRO A 233 -0.23 -11.65 0.98
CA PRO A 233 -0.29 -12.77 0.06
C PRO A 233 -1.20 -12.47 -1.15
N VAL A 234 -0.67 -12.74 -2.34
CA VAL A 234 -1.41 -12.72 -3.61
C VAL A 234 -1.08 -14.00 -4.38
N THR A 235 -2.08 -14.59 -5.01
CA THR A 235 -1.90 -15.74 -5.91
C THR A 235 -2.27 -15.35 -7.33
N MET A 236 -1.35 -15.57 -8.26
CA MET A 236 -1.57 -15.35 -9.69
C MET A 236 -0.71 -16.34 -10.48
N GLU A 237 -1.24 -16.86 -11.58
CA GLU A 237 -0.55 -17.90 -12.39
C GLU A 237 -0.04 -19.09 -11.54
N ASP A 238 -0.86 -19.53 -10.58
CA ASP A 238 -0.54 -20.59 -9.61
C ASP A 238 0.70 -20.32 -8.72
N GLN A 239 1.23 -19.09 -8.71
CA GLN A 239 2.32 -18.67 -7.84
C GLN A 239 1.78 -17.82 -6.68
N LEU A 240 2.12 -18.22 -5.44
CA LEU A 240 1.94 -17.39 -4.24
C LEU A 240 3.14 -16.45 -4.08
N PHE A 241 2.89 -15.17 -3.88
CA PHE A 241 3.92 -14.15 -3.66
C PHE A 241 3.42 -12.98 -2.80
N ALA A 242 4.35 -12.17 -2.30
CA ALA A 242 4.03 -10.94 -1.57
C ALA A 242 3.72 -9.81 -2.57
N TYR A 243 2.58 -9.13 -2.44
CA TYR A 243 2.25 -7.97 -3.29
C TYR A 243 3.32 -6.87 -3.17
N GLY A 244 4.06 -6.63 -4.25
CA GLY A 244 5.31 -5.86 -4.23
C GLY A 244 5.15 -4.43 -3.71
N GLY A 245 4.07 -3.75 -4.11
CA GLY A 245 3.78 -2.37 -3.75
C GLY A 245 3.49 -2.17 -2.27
N SER A 246 2.80 -3.12 -1.62
CA SER A 246 2.44 -3.02 -0.19
C SER A 246 3.64 -3.07 0.76
N GLY A 247 4.79 -3.47 0.24
CA GLY A 247 6.00 -3.75 0.98
C GLY A 247 6.10 -5.20 1.44
N TRP A 248 7.33 -5.64 1.65
CA TRP A 248 7.66 -7.01 2.05
C TRP A 248 8.93 -7.03 2.89
N VAL A 249 9.10 -8.09 3.68
CA VAL A 249 10.20 -8.19 4.64
C VAL A 249 10.90 -9.54 4.53
N LEU A 250 12.23 -9.51 4.52
CA LEU A 250 13.07 -10.67 4.71
C LEU A 250 13.79 -10.57 6.06
N SER A 251 13.75 -11.66 6.81
CA SER A 251 14.71 -11.91 7.89
C SER A 251 16.13 -12.08 7.34
N ARG A 252 17.15 -11.99 8.20
CA ARG A 252 18.53 -12.28 7.79
C ARG A 252 18.65 -13.69 7.23
N ALA A 253 18.04 -14.69 7.88
CA ALA A 253 18.10 -16.06 7.41
C ALA A 253 17.45 -16.22 6.02
N ALA A 254 16.35 -15.51 5.76
CA ALA A 254 15.69 -15.54 4.46
C ALA A 254 16.51 -14.83 3.37
N ILE A 255 17.05 -13.63 3.62
CA ILE A 255 17.82 -12.91 2.59
C ILE A 255 19.12 -13.63 2.23
N GLN A 256 19.76 -14.31 3.19
CA GLN A 256 20.93 -15.13 2.91
C GLN A 256 20.59 -16.26 1.95
N ARG A 257 19.52 -17.02 2.24
CA ARG A 257 19.08 -18.12 1.39
C ARG A 257 18.73 -17.66 -0.02
N ILE A 258 17.93 -16.60 -0.15
CA ILE A 258 17.48 -16.13 -1.46
C ILE A 258 18.64 -15.58 -2.29
N THR A 259 19.59 -14.84 -1.68
CA THR A 259 20.72 -14.26 -2.42
C THR A 259 21.76 -15.31 -2.79
N GLU A 260 22.01 -16.31 -1.94
CA GLU A 260 22.82 -17.50 -2.29
C GLU A 260 22.20 -18.26 -3.47
N HIS A 261 20.87 -18.44 -3.46
CA HIS A 261 20.17 -19.11 -4.54
C HIS A 261 20.24 -18.31 -5.85
N ILE A 262 19.98 -17.00 -5.82
CA ILE A 262 20.13 -16.12 -6.99
C ILE A 262 21.55 -16.19 -7.55
N ALA A 263 22.58 -16.16 -6.70
CA ALA A 263 23.96 -16.26 -7.15
C ALA A 263 24.28 -17.62 -7.81
N PHE A 264 23.64 -18.71 -7.36
CA PHE A 264 23.83 -20.05 -7.90
C PHE A 264 23.20 -20.24 -9.29
N VAL A 265 22.10 -19.56 -9.61
CA VAL A 265 21.36 -19.74 -10.87
C VAL A 265 21.14 -18.44 -11.66
N ALA A 266 22.02 -17.44 -11.49
CA ALA A 266 21.85 -16.06 -11.99
C ALA A 266 21.33 -15.97 -13.43
N ASP A 267 21.93 -16.70 -14.38
CA ASP A 267 21.54 -16.69 -15.79
C ASP A 267 20.08 -17.12 -16.02
N HIS A 268 19.57 -18.07 -15.23
CA HIS A 268 18.21 -18.59 -15.39
C HIS A 268 17.14 -17.59 -14.94
N TYR A 269 17.47 -16.70 -14.00
CA TYR A 269 16.52 -15.75 -13.46
C TYR A 269 16.33 -14.51 -14.31
N GLU A 270 17.34 -14.09 -15.07
CA GLU A 270 17.12 -13.07 -16.08
C GLU A 270 16.15 -13.57 -17.17
N ASP A 271 16.32 -14.81 -17.64
CA ASP A 271 15.41 -15.43 -18.62
C ASP A 271 13.98 -15.63 -18.10
N PHE A 272 13.83 -15.97 -16.81
CA PHE A 272 12.52 -16.07 -16.19
C PHE A 272 11.87 -14.70 -16.01
N THR A 273 12.64 -13.71 -15.54
CA THR A 273 12.18 -12.31 -15.40
C THR A 273 11.74 -11.73 -16.74
N ASN A 274 12.48 -12.01 -17.81
CA ASN A 274 12.14 -11.55 -19.17
C ASN A 274 10.76 -12.04 -19.62
N ARG A 275 10.40 -13.29 -19.26
CA ARG A 275 9.14 -13.94 -19.65
C ARG A 275 7.97 -13.65 -18.70
N SER A 276 8.22 -13.05 -17.54
CA SER A 276 7.19 -12.64 -16.59
C SER A 276 6.77 -11.19 -16.82
N ALA A 277 5.52 -10.87 -16.48
CA ALA A 277 5.02 -9.49 -16.42
C ALA A 277 5.21 -8.84 -15.05
N TYR A 278 5.46 -9.62 -13.99
CA TYR A 278 5.42 -9.15 -12.60
C TYR A 278 6.68 -9.55 -11.83
N GLY A 279 7.39 -8.56 -11.31
CA GLY A 279 8.66 -8.80 -10.60
C GLY A 279 8.50 -9.35 -9.18
N ASP A 280 7.39 -9.05 -8.52
CA ASP A 280 7.01 -9.63 -7.23
C ASP A 280 6.62 -11.11 -7.35
N LEU A 281 5.93 -11.50 -8.42
CA LEU A 281 5.73 -12.91 -8.77
C LEU A 281 7.07 -13.62 -8.96
N VAL A 282 8.01 -13.00 -9.69
CA VAL A 282 9.37 -13.54 -9.87
C VAL A 282 10.07 -13.72 -8.53
N LEU A 283 10.01 -12.72 -7.64
CA LEU A 283 10.55 -12.83 -6.29
C LEU A 283 9.93 -14.00 -5.51
N GLY A 284 8.61 -14.17 -5.57
CA GLY A 284 7.91 -15.28 -4.92
C GLY A 284 8.36 -16.65 -5.44
N HIS A 285 8.51 -16.78 -6.76
CA HIS A 285 9.02 -18.00 -7.38
C HIS A 285 10.45 -18.34 -6.93
N VAL A 286 11.34 -17.35 -6.93
CA VAL A 286 12.73 -17.52 -6.46
C VAL A 286 12.78 -17.84 -4.96
N ALA A 287 11.93 -17.20 -4.16
CA ALA A 287 11.82 -17.48 -2.73
C ALA A 287 11.40 -18.95 -2.49
N GLU A 288 10.38 -19.43 -3.20
CA GLU A 288 9.91 -20.81 -3.12
C GLU A 288 11.01 -21.81 -3.50
N GLN A 289 11.72 -21.56 -4.62
CA GLN A 289 12.87 -22.41 -5.03
C GLN A 289 14.02 -22.38 -4.02
N SER A 290 14.16 -21.30 -3.26
CA SER A 290 15.11 -21.16 -2.15
C SER A 290 14.63 -21.82 -0.84
N GLY A 291 13.45 -22.47 -0.85
CA GLY A 291 12.84 -23.08 0.33
C GLY A 291 12.26 -22.06 1.32
N LEU A 292 11.89 -20.87 0.85
CA LEU A 292 11.22 -19.83 1.63
C LEU A 292 9.73 -19.83 1.29
N LEU A 293 8.89 -20.01 2.31
CA LEU A 293 7.45 -19.87 2.17
C LEU A 293 7.03 -18.47 2.57
N LEU A 294 6.08 -17.90 1.84
CA LEU A 294 5.46 -16.64 2.21
C LEU A 294 4.65 -16.80 3.49
N THR A 295 4.95 -15.95 4.46
CA THR A 295 4.16 -15.77 5.68
C THR A 295 3.26 -14.54 5.50
N GLY A 296 1.95 -14.77 5.47
CA GLY A 296 0.97 -13.69 5.28
C GLY A 296 1.01 -12.67 6.42
N ALA A 297 1.01 -11.38 6.06
CA ALA A 297 1.13 -10.26 7.00
C ALA A 297 -0.05 -9.27 6.93
N TRP A 298 -1.16 -9.65 6.30
CA TRP A 298 -2.40 -8.88 6.36
C TRP A 298 -3.02 -9.00 7.78
N PRO A 299 -3.62 -7.94 8.35
CA PRO A 299 -3.81 -6.60 7.79
C PRO A 299 -2.71 -5.59 8.14
N LEU A 300 -1.58 -6.01 8.73
CA LEU A 300 -0.48 -5.10 9.08
C LEU A 300 0.12 -4.45 7.82
N ILE A 301 0.33 -5.24 6.78
CA ILE A 301 0.76 -4.77 5.47
C ILE A 301 -0.49 -4.55 4.61
N GLN A 302 -0.77 -3.30 4.22
CA GLN A 302 -1.91 -2.94 3.37
C GLN A 302 -1.52 -2.59 1.95
N ARG A 303 -2.33 -3.08 1.00
CA ARG A 303 -2.30 -2.69 -0.41
C ARG A 303 -3.00 -1.37 -0.67
N GLU A 304 -4.02 -1.09 0.14
CA GLU A 304 -4.84 0.09 -0.01
C GLU A 304 -4.26 1.28 0.75
N ARG A 305 -4.75 2.47 0.45
CA ARG A 305 -4.52 3.68 1.25
C ARG A 305 -5.64 3.84 2.28
N PRO A 306 -5.49 4.71 3.29
CA PRO A 306 -6.51 4.87 4.33
C PRO A 306 -7.92 5.14 3.79
N SER A 307 -8.05 5.87 2.68
CA SER A 307 -9.35 6.21 2.10
C SER A 307 -10.01 5.07 1.32
N THR A 308 -9.24 4.12 0.77
CA THR A 308 -9.76 3.06 -0.11
C THR A 308 -9.84 1.69 0.56
N MET A 309 -9.19 1.52 1.72
CA MET A 309 -9.30 0.28 2.48
C MET A 309 -10.68 0.11 3.14
N GLU A 310 -11.03 -1.14 3.36
CA GLU A 310 -12.22 -1.53 4.11
C GLU A 310 -11.92 -1.58 5.62
N TYR A 311 -12.62 -0.76 6.40
CA TYR A 311 -12.61 -0.84 7.86
C TYR A 311 -13.75 -1.72 8.35
N THR A 312 -13.39 -2.80 9.03
CA THR A 312 -14.29 -3.74 9.70
C THR A 312 -13.89 -3.91 11.15
N GLU A 313 -14.79 -4.42 12.00
CA GLU A 313 -14.51 -4.70 13.41
C GLU A 313 -13.26 -5.59 13.59
N ASP A 314 -13.06 -6.53 12.67
CA ASP A 314 -11.92 -7.45 12.69
C ASP A 314 -10.59 -6.77 12.42
N VAL A 315 -10.55 -5.72 11.59
CA VAL A 315 -9.31 -5.02 11.19
C VAL A 315 -8.93 -3.89 12.15
N LEU A 316 -9.92 -3.21 12.75
CA LEU A 316 -9.71 -1.98 13.53
C LEU A 316 -8.66 -2.10 14.64
N CYS A 317 -8.55 -3.27 15.26
CA CYS A 317 -7.62 -3.51 16.36
C CYS A 317 -6.25 -4.05 15.96
N TYR A 318 -5.95 -4.18 14.67
CA TYR A 318 -4.61 -4.52 14.21
C TYR A 318 -3.74 -3.26 14.08
N PRO A 319 -2.45 -3.32 14.44
CA PRO A 319 -1.47 -2.30 14.10
C PRO A 319 -1.33 -2.12 12.59
N VAL A 320 -1.10 -0.89 12.16
CA VAL A 320 -0.75 -0.57 10.76
C VAL A 320 0.76 -0.63 10.60
N VAL A 321 1.30 -1.41 9.66
CA VAL A 321 2.73 -1.39 9.30
C VAL A 321 2.93 -0.62 8.01
N THR A 322 2.15 -0.89 6.97
CA THR A 322 2.21 -0.12 5.72
C THR A 322 0.83 0.27 5.20
N PHE A 323 0.80 1.37 4.44
CA PHE A 323 -0.23 1.69 3.46
C PHE A 323 0.44 1.94 2.11
N HIS A 324 -0.24 1.63 1.01
CA HIS A 324 0.30 1.80 -0.34
C HIS A 324 -0.59 2.70 -1.20
N HIS A 325 -0.04 3.21 -2.31
CA HIS A 325 -0.64 4.26 -3.13
C HIS A 325 -0.97 5.53 -2.34
N VAL A 326 -0.15 5.86 -1.36
CA VAL A 326 -0.34 7.03 -0.49
C VAL A 326 0.27 8.27 -1.10
N GLU A 327 -0.51 9.35 -1.12
CA GLU A 327 -0.04 10.66 -1.59
C GLU A 327 0.77 11.39 -0.50
N ALA A 328 1.54 12.39 -0.91
CA ALA A 328 2.40 13.15 0.02
C ALA A 328 1.64 13.74 1.22
N ILE A 329 0.38 14.16 1.02
CA ILE A 329 -0.46 14.68 2.11
C ILE A 329 -0.87 13.58 3.10
N GLU A 330 -1.13 12.37 2.61
CA GLU A 330 -1.49 11.21 3.43
C GLU A 330 -0.26 10.71 4.20
N VAL A 331 0.91 10.63 3.55
CA VAL A 331 2.20 10.35 4.20
C VAL A 331 2.43 11.29 5.39
N GLN A 332 2.26 12.60 5.17
CA GLN A 332 2.45 13.58 6.24
C GLN A 332 1.42 13.44 7.37
N ALA A 333 0.17 13.10 7.05
CA ALA A 333 -0.90 12.92 8.02
C ALA A 333 -0.64 11.70 8.91
N ILE A 334 -0.33 10.54 8.32
CA ILE A 334 -0.04 9.30 9.05
C ILE A 334 1.24 9.47 9.88
N TRP A 335 2.27 10.10 9.32
CA TRP A 335 3.50 10.44 10.05
C TRP A 335 3.22 11.28 11.29
N ASN A 336 2.40 12.32 11.18
CA ASN A 336 2.07 13.17 12.34
C ASN A 336 1.38 12.37 13.45
N LEU A 337 0.47 11.46 13.10
CA LEU A 337 -0.17 10.56 14.07
C LEU A 337 0.85 9.67 14.77
N GLU A 338 1.76 9.06 14.01
CA GLU A 338 2.84 8.26 14.59
C GLU A 338 3.73 9.10 15.53
N GLN A 339 4.11 10.31 15.13
CA GLN A 339 4.96 11.16 15.96
C GLN A 339 4.25 11.60 17.26
N GLU A 340 2.94 11.90 17.22
CA GLU A 340 2.12 12.17 18.40
C GLU A 340 2.15 10.97 19.37
N MET A 341 2.04 9.76 18.85
CA MET A 341 2.09 8.54 19.67
C MET A 341 3.46 8.28 20.29
N ILE A 342 4.54 8.49 19.53
CA ILE A 342 5.91 8.33 20.03
C ILE A 342 6.26 9.40 21.09
N ALA A 343 5.74 10.62 20.93
CA ALA A 343 5.96 11.72 21.87
C ALA A 343 5.34 11.43 23.25
N THR A 344 4.15 10.83 23.27
CA THR A 344 3.43 10.50 24.52
C THR A 344 4.03 9.32 25.28
N ALA A 345 4.81 8.46 24.62
CA ALA A 345 5.53 7.37 25.29
C ALA A 345 6.61 7.91 26.24
N THR A 346 6.69 7.36 27.47
CA THR A 346 7.80 7.71 28.36
C THR A 346 9.13 7.19 27.80
N LYS A 347 10.25 7.81 28.18
CA LYS A 347 11.60 7.55 27.60
C LYS A 347 12.06 6.07 27.64
N HIS A 348 11.39 5.22 28.41
CA HIS A 348 11.74 3.81 28.61
C HIS A 348 10.62 2.83 28.21
N GLU A 349 9.52 3.32 27.63
CA GLU A 349 8.40 2.49 27.19
C GLU A 349 8.38 2.39 25.66
N VAL A 350 8.01 1.21 25.17
CA VAL A 350 7.67 1.04 23.76
C VAL A 350 6.36 1.81 23.54
N PRO A 351 6.29 2.71 22.54
CA PRO A 351 5.04 3.40 22.22
C PRO A 351 3.91 2.39 22.01
N ALA A 352 2.69 2.74 22.42
CA ALA A 352 1.52 2.01 21.99
C ALA A 352 1.51 1.96 20.45
N PRO A 353 1.07 0.86 19.81
CA PRO A 353 1.04 0.78 18.36
C PRO A 353 -0.05 1.67 17.77
N LEU A 354 0.24 2.29 16.63
CA LEU A 354 -0.76 2.99 15.82
C LEU A 354 -1.71 1.96 15.20
N LEU A 355 -2.97 1.96 15.61
CA LEU A 355 -3.95 0.98 15.13
C LEU A 355 -4.70 1.49 13.90
N HIS A 356 -5.32 0.57 13.15
CA HIS A 356 -6.26 0.95 12.09
C HIS A 356 -7.41 1.81 12.64
N SER A 357 -7.86 1.58 13.88
CA SER A 357 -8.86 2.42 14.55
C SER A 357 -8.40 3.86 14.75
N ASP A 358 -7.11 4.08 15.03
CA ASP A 358 -6.57 5.43 15.22
C ASP A 358 -6.54 6.18 13.89
N VAL A 359 -6.09 5.50 12.83
CA VAL A 359 -6.10 6.04 11.45
C VAL A 359 -7.53 6.32 11.00
N PHE A 360 -8.46 5.38 11.20
CA PHE A 360 -9.87 5.55 10.88
C PHE A 360 -10.46 6.78 11.56
N ASN A 361 -10.33 6.87 12.89
CA ASN A 361 -10.95 7.94 13.67
C ASN A 361 -10.35 9.32 13.35
N ARG A 362 -9.06 9.39 13.02
CA ARG A 362 -8.37 10.67 12.78
C ARG A 362 -8.39 11.12 11.33
N LEU A 363 -8.35 10.20 10.36
CA LEU A 363 -8.19 10.52 8.94
C LEU A 363 -9.43 10.20 8.11
N ILE A 364 -10.33 9.32 8.57
CA ILE A 364 -11.45 8.82 7.77
C ILE A 364 -12.79 9.29 8.31
N TYR A 365 -13.09 8.96 9.56
CA TYR A 365 -14.37 9.26 10.23
C TYR A 365 -14.81 10.74 10.09
N PRO A 366 -13.92 11.76 10.20
CA PRO A 366 -14.31 13.16 10.04
C PRO A 366 -14.83 13.54 8.65
N HIS A 367 -14.55 12.72 7.63
CA HIS A 367 -14.94 12.95 6.25
C HIS A 367 -16.19 12.15 5.84
N LEU A 368 -16.67 11.25 6.69
CA LEU A 368 -17.90 10.51 6.45
C LEU A 368 -19.13 11.39 6.70
N ALA A 369 -20.18 11.18 5.91
CA ALA A 369 -21.45 11.86 6.11
C ALA A 369 -22.63 10.94 5.77
N ALA A 370 -23.84 11.26 6.23
CA ALA A 370 -25.01 10.46 5.88
C ALA A 370 -25.30 10.44 4.37
N ARG A 371 -24.80 11.43 3.61
CA ARG A 371 -24.95 11.54 2.16
C ARG A 371 -23.89 12.48 1.58
N ILE A 372 -23.17 12.03 0.55
CA ILE A 372 -22.25 12.83 -0.27
C ILE A 372 -22.57 12.56 -1.75
N GLY A 373 -22.80 13.63 -2.51
CA GLY A 373 -22.99 13.54 -3.96
C GLY A 373 -21.65 13.53 -4.71
N ASP A 374 -21.67 13.03 -5.95
CA ASP A 374 -20.51 12.90 -6.84
C ASP A 374 -19.35 12.16 -6.15
N TRP A 375 -19.70 11.07 -5.46
CA TRP A 375 -18.78 10.37 -4.58
C TRP A 375 -18.92 8.86 -4.72
N ASP A 376 -17.80 8.18 -4.89
CA ASP A 376 -17.69 6.73 -4.93
C ASP A 376 -16.98 6.23 -3.66
N ASN A 377 -17.75 5.64 -2.76
CA ASN A 377 -17.24 4.97 -1.55
C ASN A 377 -16.84 3.51 -1.79
N PHE A 378 -16.84 3.03 -3.04
CA PHE A 378 -16.54 1.65 -3.43
C PHE A 378 -17.46 0.60 -2.83
N SER A 379 -18.70 0.95 -2.48
CA SER A 379 -19.68 -0.08 -2.12
C SER A 379 -19.88 -1.06 -3.27
N ASP A 380 -19.53 -2.33 -3.03
CA ASP A 380 -19.39 -3.38 -4.05
C ASP A 380 -20.25 -4.63 -3.80
N GLY A 381 -21.13 -4.59 -2.79
CA GLY A 381 -22.11 -5.64 -2.55
C GLY A 381 -23.09 -5.83 -3.72
N GLU A 382 -23.99 -6.80 -3.58
CA GLU A 382 -24.91 -7.20 -4.66
C GLU A 382 -25.65 -5.98 -5.26
N GLU A 383 -25.53 -5.82 -6.59
CA GLU A 383 -26.16 -4.72 -7.30
C GLU A 383 -27.68 -4.92 -7.37
N MET A 384 -28.42 -4.03 -6.72
CA MET A 384 -29.87 -3.93 -6.84
C MET A 384 -30.24 -2.92 -7.93
N VAL A 385 -31.13 -3.32 -8.84
CA VAL A 385 -31.66 -2.41 -9.88
C VAL A 385 -32.71 -1.50 -9.25
N LEU A 386 -32.54 -0.19 -9.44
CA LEU A 386 -33.50 0.82 -9.02
C LEU A 386 -34.45 1.18 -10.17
N ASN A 387 -35.72 1.41 -9.85
CA ASN A 387 -36.69 2.01 -10.75
C ASN A 387 -36.33 3.48 -11.07
N VAL A 388 -36.93 4.05 -12.12
CA VAL A 388 -36.59 5.41 -12.61
C VAL A 388 -36.90 6.50 -11.57
N ASP A 389 -37.84 6.25 -10.68
CA ASP A 389 -38.26 7.11 -9.56
C ASP A 389 -37.56 6.79 -8.23
N GLU A 390 -36.76 5.71 -8.20
CA GLU A 390 -35.97 5.31 -7.05
C GLU A 390 -34.54 5.86 -7.15
N GLY A 391 -33.93 6.09 -5.99
CA GLY A 391 -32.61 6.69 -5.92
C GLY A 391 -31.98 6.48 -4.55
N PHE A 392 -31.23 7.48 -4.09
CA PHE A 392 -30.49 7.39 -2.82
C PHE A 392 -31.36 6.99 -1.61
N GLU A 393 -32.56 7.57 -1.47
CA GLU A 393 -33.41 7.29 -0.30
C GLU A 393 -33.92 5.84 -0.28
N GLU A 394 -34.20 5.26 -1.44
CA GLU A 394 -34.61 3.85 -1.53
C GLU A 394 -33.43 2.93 -1.23
N CYS A 395 -32.25 3.23 -1.78
CA CYS A 395 -31.02 2.52 -1.44
C CYS A 395 -30.71 2.58 0.06
N LYS A 396 -30.93 3.74 0.69
CA LYS A 396 -30.80 3.92 2.14
C LYS A 396 -31.81 3.09 2.92
N ARG A 397 -33.06 2.98 2.45
CA ARG A 397 -34.08 2.12 3.06
C ARG A 397 -33.64 0.66 3.05
N HIS A 398 -33.09 0.16 1.94
CA HIS A 398 -32.53 -1.19 1.87
C HIS A 398 -31.39 -1.39 2.87
N CYS A 399 -30.48 -0.42 2.99
CA CYS A 399 -29.42 -0.47 4.01
C CYS A 399 -29.95 -0.44 5.45
N GLN A 400 -31.10 0.19 5.70
CA GLN A 400 -31.73 0.18 7.02
C GLN A 400 -32.35 -1.18 7.35
N GLU A 401 -32.84 -1.91 6.35
CA GLU A 401 -33.43 -3.25 6.50
C GLU A 401 -32.39 -4.34 6.72
N ASP A 402 -31.22 -4.19 6.11
CA ASP A 402 -30.05 -5.02 6.38
C ASP A 402 -29.39 -4.56 7.69
N PRO A 403 -29.35 -5.37 8.77
CA PRO A 403 -28.74 -4.97 10.03
C PRO A 403 -27.21 -4.80 9.97
N GLU A 404 -26.53 -5.43 8.99
CA GLU A 404 -25.06 -5.40 8.84
C GLU A 404 -24.59 -4.27 7.92
N CYS A 405 -25.51 -3.66 7.16
CA CYS A 405 -25.17 -2.56 6.26
C CYS A 405 -24.68 -1.30 6.99
N VAL A 406 -23.48 -0.83 6.68
CA VAL A 406 -22.92 0.41 7.24
C VAL A 406 -22.71 1.48 6.18
N GLN A 407 -22.79 1.09 4.91
CA GLN A 407 -22.45 1.91 3.77
C GLN A 407 -23.33 1.57 2.57
N LEU A 408 -23.66 2.57 1.76
CA LEU A 408 -24.40 2.40 0.51
C LEU A 408 -23.89 3.34 -0.59
N ARG A 409 -24.12 2.95 -1.85
CA ARG A 409 -23.89 3.79 -3.03
C ARG A 409 -25.06 3.68 -3.97
N ALA A 410 -25.62 4.81 -4.36
CA ALA A 410 -26.72 4.91 -5.30
C ALA A 410 -26.28 5.63 -6.58
N THR A 411 -26.73 5.11 -7.72
CA THR A 411 -26.69 5.78 -9.03
C THR A 411 -28.11 5.91 -9.56
N SER A 412 -28.29 6.46 -10.76
CA SER A 412 -29.61 6.56 -11.40
C SER A 412 -30.32 5.23 -11.66
N ARG A 413 -29.61 4.10 -11.63
CA ARG A 413 -30.17 2.77 -11.98
C ARG A 413 -29.78 1.64 -11.04
N LYS A 414 -28.82 1.88 -10.13
CA LYS A 414 -28.25 0.84 -9.29
C LYS A 414 -28.05 1.31 -7.87
N CYS A 415 -28.23 0.40 -6.93
CA CYS A 415 -27.86 0.52 -5.53
C CYS A 415 -26.91 -0.61 -5.17
N THR A 416 -25.84 -0.30 -4.46
CA THR A 416 -24.97 -1.29 -3.79
C THR A 416 -24.89 -0.96 -2.30
N LEU A 417 -24.81 -2.01 -1.50
CA LEU A 417 -24.66 -1.95 -0.04
C LEU A 417 -23.32 -2.56 0.36
N ALA A 418 -22.78 -2.14 1.50
CA ALA A 418 -21.54 -2.70 2.03
C ALA A 418 -21.60 -2.82 3.56
N HIS A 419 -20.96 -3.87 4.06
CA HIS A 419 -20.81 -4.20 5.49
C HIS A 419 -19.48 -3.72 6.07
N ALA A 420 -18.62 -3.14 5.22
CA ALA A 420 -17.40 -2.45 5.61
C ALA A 420 -17.53 -0.94 5.37
N ILE A 421 -16.72 -0.17 6.09
CA ILE A 421 -16.66 1.27 5.94
C ILE A 421 -15.46 1.62 5.08
N THR A 422 -15.69 2.34 3.99
CA THR A 422 -14.66 2.85 3.08
C THR A 422 -14.98 4.32 2.79
N LEU A 423 -13.97 5.20 2.84
CA LEU A 423 -14.20 6.61 2.49
C LEU A 423 -14.41 6.74 0.99
N GLY A 424 -13.53 6.13 0.20
CA GLY A 424 -13.47 6.27 -1.24
C GLY A 424 -13.04 7.68 -1.68
N TRP A 425 -13.51 8.10 -2.85
CA TRP A 425 -13.10 9.35 -3.48
C TRP A 425 -14.22 9.98 -4.30
N MET A 426 -13.93 11.16 -4.86
CA MET A 426 -14.83 11.81 -5.81
C MET A 426 -15.05 10.90 -7.03
N SER A 427 -16.31 10.70 -7.42
CA SER A 427 -16.66 9.86 -8.56
C SER A 427 -16.41 10.56 -9.89
N ASP A 428 -16.18 9.80 -10.96
CA ASP A 428 -16.22 10.33 -12.32
C ASP A 428 -17.60 10.94 -12.61
N GLU A 429 -17.63 12.06 -13.34
CA GLU A 429 -18.88 12.77 -13.68
C GLU A 429 -19.90 11.85 -14.37
N GLU A 430 -19.42 10.88 -15.16
CA GLU A 430 -20.26 9.91 -15.86
C GLU A 430 -20.94 8.90 -14.92
N MET A 431 -20.34 8.61 -13.75
CA MET A 431 -20.90 7.68 -12.78
C MET A 431 -22.12 8.30 -12.08
N ASN A 432 -22.09 9.61 -11.82
CA ASN A 432 -23.14 10.37 -11.12
C ASN A 432 -23.66 9.62 -9.88
N SER A 433 -22.73 9.19 -9.02
CA SER A 433 -23.01 8.40 -7.84
C SER A 433 -23.21 9.28 -6.61
N THR A 434 -24.06 8.81 -5.69
CA THR A 434 -24.22 9.38 -4.35
C THR A 434 -23.90 8.30 -3.34
N SER A 435 -22.93 8.57 -2.48
CA SER A 435 -22.50 7.67 -1.41
C SER A 435 -23.13 8.06 -0.08
N GLY A 436 -23.36 7.09 0.78
CA GLY A 436 -23.95 7.28 2.10
C GLY A 436 -23.39 6.29 3.12
N TRP A 437 -23.36 6.74 4.37
CA TRP A 437 -22.89 5.96 5.50
C TRP A 437 -23.92 5.99 6.63
N MET A 438 -24.13 4.85 7.28
CA MET A 438 -25.04 4.70 8.41
C MET A 438 -24.38 5.24 9.69
N MET A 439 -24.31 6.58 9.80
CA MET A 439 -23.52 7.27 10.82
C MET A 439 -23.80 6.81 12.26
N ASP A 440 -25.05 6.49 12.59
CA ASP A 440 -25.41 5.99 13.92
C ASP A 440 -24.77 4.61 14.20
N ARG A 441 -24.78 3.70 13.22
CA ARG A 441 -24.15 2.37 13.34
C ARG A 441 -22.63 2.49 13.43
N ILE A 442 -22.03 3.39 12.65
CA ILE A 442 -20.57 3.64 12.68
C ILE A 442 -20.16 4.27 14.02
N ALA A 443 -20.94 5.22 14.54
CA ALA A 443 -20.68 5.81 15.85
C ALA A 443 -20.75 4.76 16.98
N GLU A 444 -21.71 3.84 16.90
CA GLU A 444 -21.83 2.72 17.84
C GLU A 444 -20.63 1.76 17.75
N LEU A 445 -20.20 1.38 16.54
CA LEU A 445 -18.99 0.58 16.31
C LEU A 445 -17.77 1.26 16.97
N ASN A 446 -17.57 2.56 16.70
CA ASN A 446 -16.46 3.33 17.27
C ASN A 446 -16.50 3.41 18.79
N ALA A 447 -17.69 3.47 19.40
CA ALA A 447 -17.84 3.52 20.85
C ALA A 447 -17.58 2.16 21.52
N ASN A 448 -17.82 1.05 20.81
CA ASN A 448 -17.74 -0.30 21.37
C ASN A 448 -16.36 -0.96 21.15
N VAL A 449 -15.59 -0.52 20.16
CA VAL A 449 -14.27 -1.09 19.87
C VAL A 449 -13.26 -0.72 20.95
N SER A 450 -12.71 -1.73 21.64
CA SER A 450 -11.65 -1.61 22.65
C SER A 450 -10.52 -2.59 22.37
N CYS A 451 -9.38 -2.08 21.90
CA CYS A 451 -8.34 -2.90 21.26
C CYS A 451 -7.23 -3.48 22.17
N GLY A 452 -7.27 -3.28 23.49
CA GLY A 452 -6.43 -4.03 24.44
C GLY A 452 -4.91 -4.10 24.18
N GLY A 453 -4.31 -3.14 23.46
CA GLY A 453 -2.87 -3.13 23.11
C GLY A 453 -2.51 -3.60 21.69
N GLY A 454 -3.52 -3.91 20.86
CA GLY A 454 -3.37 -4.29 19.45
C GLY A 454 -3.22 -5.80 19.22
N LYS A 455 -3.87 -6.31 18.17
CA LYS A 455 -3.74 -7.70 17.72
C LYS A 455 -2.49 -7.83 16.84
N TRP A 456 -1.47 -8.55 17.32
CA TRP A 456 -0.22 -8.79 16.57
C TRP A 456 -0.12 -10.20 16.00
N ASP A 457 -0.91 -11.13 16.54
CA ASP A 457 -0.92 -12.52 16.08
C ASP A 457 -1.75 -12.61 14.81
N PHE A 458 -1.18 -13.26 13.80
CA PHE A 458 -1.90 -13.66 12.60
C PHE A 458 -2.26 -15.12 12.82
N ASP A 459 -3.55 -15.46 12.74
CA ASP A 459 -3.90 -16.85 12.46
C ASP A 459 -3.24 -17.17 11.11
N THR A 460 -2.20 -18.00 11.13
CA THR A 460 -1.60 -18.52 9.91
C THR A 460 -2.68 -19.30 9.18
N VAL A 461 -3.41 -18.61 8.28
CA VAL A 461 -4.21 -19.27 7.27
C VAL A 461 -3.19 -19.92 6.35
N ASN A 462 -2.78 -21.13 6.73
CA ASN A 462 -2.20 -22.09 5.80
C ASN A 462 -3.30 -22.36 4.77
N GLY A 463 -3.30 -21.57 3.70
CA GLY A 463 -4.06 -21.82 2.48
C GLY A 463 -3.24 -22.71 1.57
#